data_AF-A0A2E0SIM8-F1
#
_entry.id   AF-A0A2E0SIM8-F1
#
_cell.length_a   1.000
_cell.length_b   1.000
_cell.length_c   1.000
_cell.angle_alpha   90.00
_cell.angle_beta   90.00
_cell.angle_gamma   90.00
#
_symmetry.space_group_name_H-M   'P 1'
#
loop_
_entity.id
_entity.type
_entity.pdbx_description
1 polymer ?
#
loop_
_entity_poly.entity_id
_entity_poly.type
_entity_poly.pdbx_seq_one_letter_code
_entity_poly.pdbx_strand_id
1 'polypeptide(L)'
;MDGKFDDWKNIKGYTDPKNDPIDTDGRVPDYVGTRRKHIDVDVLEYKVAQDAENLYIYVRSQGEIGRTKTGPEKGDKKTRAGRFYITVAIDVDQNDETGYSLYEGGTFPNSGGYDMNVEIEWYNGEFNTGMYMNKCCVNEEELLKNFKSLSQGQYEEGNDGPYPAGYHTIKKGVYDYYPQWVYHEDGTLTFVVDRGPIVHGVLTGELSEDGHELEMKVPYIGFLKDQHGDAIAEPGKVFDICVSLQASGELAGDGEWAGDGTIPIEGYELE
;
A
#
# COMPACT_ATOMS: atom_id res chain seq x y z
N MET A 1 -16.30 2.89 9.43
CA MET A 1 -16.11 1.81 8.44
C MET A 1 -17.07 0.67 8.74
N ASP A 2 -17.98 0.42 7.82
CA ASP A 2 -19.00 -0.62 7.87
C ASP A 2 -19.44 -1.10 6.48
N GLY A 3 -18.75 -0.67 5.41
CA GLY A 3 -19.07 -1.01 4.02
C GLY A 3 -20.32 -0.30 3.47
N LYS A 4 -20.92 0.66 4.19
CA LYS A 4 -22.11 1.40 3.70
C LYS A 4 -21.81 2.76 3.07
N PHE A 5 -20.61 3.29 3.29
CA PHE A 5 -20.06 4.48 2.64
C PHE A 5 -20.83 5.80 2.80
N ASP A 6 -21.86 5.85 3.67
CA ASP A 6 -22.64 7.06 3.90
C ASP A 6 -21.79 8.24 4.41
N ASP A 7 -20.79 7.96 5.24
CA ASP A 7 -19.88 8.94 5.82
C ASP A 7 -19.00 9.65 4.77
N TRP A 8 -18.73 8.98 3.64
CA TRP A 8 -17.88 9.50 2.56
C TRP A 8 -18.58 10.50 1.64
N LYS A 9 -19.90 10.69 1.76
CA LYS A 9 -20.69 11.55 0.87
C LYS A 9 -20.29 13.02 0.92
N ASN A 10 -19.82 13.50 2.08
CA ASN A 10 -19.44 14.90 2.29
C ASN A 10 -17.92 15.11 2.35
N ILE A 11 -17.13 14.04 2.22
CA ILE A 11 -15.67 14.13 2.14
C ILE A 11 -15.29 14.53 0.71
N LYS A 12 -14.34 15.46 0.59
CA LYS A 12 -13.81 15.90 -0.71
C LYS A 12 -13.26 14.68 -1.47
N GLY A 13 -13.78 14.46 -2.67
CA GLY A 13 -13.29 13.42 -3.56
C GLY A 13 -12.52 13.95 -4.76
N TYR A 14 -11.68 13.06 -5.28
CA TYR A 14 -10.87 13.23 -6.47
C TYR A 14 -11.24 12.13 -7.47
N THR A 15 -11.08 12.40 -8.76
CA THR A 15 -11.50 11.49 -9.83
C THR A 15 -10.32 11.06 -10.66
N ASP A 16 -10.37 9.84 -11.18
CA ASP A 16 -9.32 9.27 -12.02
C ASP A 16 -9.86 8.86 -13.42
N PRO A 17 -9.05 8.95 -14.50
CA PRO A 17 -9.54 8.86 -15.88
C PRO A 17 -9.86 7.44 -16.44
N LYS A 18 -10.97 6.83 -16.05
CA LYS A 18 -11.58 5.61 -16.63
C LYS A 18 -10.92 4.98 -17.90
N ASN A 19 -10.62 3.69 -17.83
CA ASN A 19 -9.98 2.84 -18.86
C ASN A 19 -8.51 3.18 -19.13
N ASP A 20 -7.80 3.59 -18.10
CA ASP A 20 -6.39 3.89 -18.10
C ASP A 20 -5.45 2.97 -17.29
N PRO A 21 -5.85 1.75 -16.84
CA PRO A 21 -4.87 0.81 -16.30
C PRO A 21 -3.67 0.59 -17.22
N ILE A 22 -2.48 0.51 -16.63
CA ILE A 22 -1.20 0.27 -17.30
C ILE A 22 -0.46 -0.89 -16.65
N ASP A 23 0.65 -1.35 -17.24
CA ASP A 23 1.58 -2.24 -16.55
C ASP A 23 2.24 -1.54 -15.34
N THR A 24 2.91 -2.32 -14.50
CA THR A 24 3.59 -1.83 -13.30
C THR A 24 5.11 -2.06 -13.36
N ASP A 25 5.69 -2.01 -14.57
CA ASP A 25 7.10 -2.34 -14.82
C ASP A 25 8.01 -1.09 -14.88
N GLY A 26 7.45 0.10 -14.65
CA GLY A 26 8.14 1.38 -14.63
C GLY A 26 9.21 1.46 -13.57
N ARG A 27 10.44 1.75 -13.99
CA ARG A 27 11.63 1.87 -13.13
C ARG A 27 12.48 3.11 -13.42
N VAL A 28 12.08 3.92 -14.41
CA VAL A 28 12.84 5.10 -14.87
C VAL A 28 11.90 6.27 -15.18
N PRO A 29 12.37 7.52 -15.09
CA PRO A 29 11.53 8.71 -15.28
C PRO A 29 10.86 8.84 -16.66
N ASP A 30 11.46 8.27 -17.70
CA ASP A 30 10.97 8.33 -19.08
C ASP A 30 10.19 7.09 -19.50
N TYR A 31 9.88 6.20 -18.57
CA TYR A 31 9.02 5.05 -18.84
C TYR A 31 7.61 5.51 -19.20
N VAL A 32 7.00 4.82 -20.16
CA VAL A 32 5.61 5.06 -20.57
C VAL A 32 4.87 3.73 -20.45
N GLY A 33 3.80 3.73 -19.67
CA GLY A 33 3.04 2.53 -19.35
C GLY A 33 2.32 1.94 -20.55
N THR A 34 2.36 0.61 -20.68
CA THR A 34 1.54 -0.09 -21.66
C THR A 34 0.14 -0.25 -21.11
N ARG A 35 -0.87 0.27 -21.83
CA ARG A 35 -2.28 0.09 -21.47
C ARG A 35 -2.65 -1.39 -21.29
N ARG A 36 -3.35 -1.69 -20.20
CA ARG A 36 -3.82 -3.03 -19.82
C ARG A 36 -5.34 -3.09 -19.82
N LYS A 37 -5.87 -4.31 -19.95
CA LYS A 37 -7.31 -4.58 -19.89
C LYS A 37 -7.65 -5.30 -18.60
N HIS A 38 -7.80 -4.52 -17.52
CA HIS A 38 -8.14 -5.03 -16.20
C HIS A 38 -9.09 -4.07 -15.50
N ILE A 39 -10.40 -4.30 -15.60
CA ILE A 39 -11.40 -3.36 -15.05
C ILE A 39 -11.41 -3.30 -13.52
N ASP A 40 -10.97 -4.36 -12.84
CA ASP A 40 -11.00 -4.43 -11.38
C ASP A 40 -10.02 -3.45 -10.71
N VAL A 41 -8.99 -2.99 -11.44
CA VAL A 41 -8.02 -2.01 -10.93
C VAL A 41 -8.28 -0.59 -11.45
N ASP A 42 -9.22 -0.40 -12.36
CA ASP A 42 -9.50 0.90 -13.00
C ASP A 42 -10.17 1.85 -12.00
N VAL A 43 -9.40 2.79 -11.44
CA VAL A 43 -9.83 3.70 -10.39
C VAL A 43 -10.74 4.78 -10.99
N LEU A 44 -11.82 5.11 -10.28
CA LEU A 44 -12.76 6.15 -10.71
C LEU A 44 -12.81 7.32 -9.75
N GLU A 45 -12.67 7.04 -8.46
CA GLU A 45 -12.75 8.04 -7.40
C GLU A 45 -11.96 7.59 -6.18
N TYR A 46 -11.35 8.54 -5.49
CA TYR A 46 -10.63 8.30 -4.25
C TYR A 46 -10.79 9.50 -3.31
N LYS A 47 -10.74 9.21 -2.01
CA LYS A 47 -10.88 10.21 -0.94
C LYS A 47 -9.95 9.88 0.21
N VAL A 48 -9.61 10.91 0.96
CA VAL A 48 -8.85 10.81 2.19
C VAL A 48 -9.60 11.58 3.27
N ALA A 49 -9.66 10.99 4.46
CA ALA A 49 -10.15 11.62 5.68
C ALA A 49 -9.25 11.18 6.84
N GLN A 50 -9.36 11.84 7.99
CA GLN A 50 -8.57 11.54 9.17
C GLN A 50 -9.35 11.81 10.45
N ASP A 51 -8.88 11.20 11.53
CA ASP A 51 -9.15 11.62 12.90
C ASP A 51 -7.84 11.72 13.70
N ALA A 52 -7.96 11.83 15.03
CA ALA A 52 -6.81 11.97 15.92
C ALA A 52 -5.86 10.77 15.93
N GLU A 53 -6.30 9.60 15.46
CA GLU A 53 -5.57 8.33 15.58
C GLU A 53 -5.44 7.57 14.26
N ASN A 54 -6.18 7.94 13.22
CA ASN A 54 -6.31 7.17 12.00
C ASN A 54 -6.36 8.06 10.76
N LEU A 55 -5.69 7.57 9.70
CA LEU A 55 -5.96 7.96 8.33
C LEU A 55 -7.04 7.02 7.77
N TYR A 56 -7.97 7.55 6.99
CA TYR A 56 -8.99 6.80 6.28
C TYR A 56 -8.85 7.02 4.80
N ILE A 57 -8.94 5.94 4.03
CA ILE A 57 -8.83 5.96 2.58
C ILE A 57 -10.09 5.36 1.99
N TYR A 58 -10.64 6.03 0.98
CA TYR A 58 -11.72 5.50 0.15
C TYR A 58 -11.22 5.37 -1.27
N VAL A 59 -11.64 4.29 -1.93
CA VAL A 59 -11.45 4.12 -3.37
C VAL A 59 -12.69 3.47 -3.98
N ARG A 60 -13.04 3.91 -5.19
CA ARG A 60 -14.05 3.28 -6.05
C ARG A 60 -13.42 2.91 -7.38
N SER A 61 -13.64 1.68 -7.82
CA SER A 61 -13.14 1.20 -9.11
C SER A 61 -14.28 0.83 -10.07
N GLN A 62 -13.94 0.62 -11.33
CA GLN A 62 -14.89 0.17 -12.35
C GLN A 62 -15.30 -1.30 -12.15
N GLY A 63 -14.42 -2.14 -11.62
CA GLY A 63 -14.63 -3.57 -11.39
C GLY A 63 -14.67 -3.92 -9.91
N GLU A 64 -14.47 -5.20 -9.59
CA GLU A 64 -14.59 -5.71 -8.21
C GLU A 64 -13.22 -5.67 -7.51
N ILE A 65 -13.09 -4.88 -6.46
CA ILE A 65 -11.86 -4.73 -5.66
C ILE A 65 -11.57 -6.02 -4.89
N GLY A 66 -10.31 -6.46 -4.88
CA GLY A 66 -9.88 -7.66 -4.16
C GLY A 66 -10.24 -8.99 -4.83
N ARG A 67 -10.95 -8.94 -5.97
CA ARG A 67 -11.32 -10.15 -6.71
C ARG A 67 -10.09 -10.81 -7.30
N THR A 68 -9.82 -12.03 -6.87
CA THR A 68 -8.70 -12.85 -7.35
C THR A 68 -9.18 -14.26 -7.67
N LYS A 69 -8.50 -14.94 -8.59
CA LYS A 69 -8.81 -16.35 -8.89
C LYS A 69 -8.20 -17.28 -7.84
N THR A 70 -8.95 -18.30 -7.44
CA THR A 70 -8.40 -19.45 -6.69
C THR A 70 -7.70 -20.44 -7.63
N GLY A 71 -6.49 -20.85 -7.29
CA GLY A 71 -5.70 -21.77 -8.11
C GLY A 71 -4.41 -22.23 -7.42
N PRO A 72 -3.53 -22.97 -8.13
CA PRO A 72 -2.20 -23.26 -7.63
C PRO A 72 -1.34 -21.98 -7.62
N GLU A 73 -0.42 -21.86 -6.65
CA GLU A 73 0.53 -20.74 -6.56
C GLU A 73 1.35 -20.54 -7.85
N LYS A 74 1.70 -21.65 -8.50
CA LYS A 74 2.50 -21.68 -9.74
C LYS A 74 1.73 -22.38 -10.84
N GLY A 75 1.89 -21.90 -12.07
CA GLY A 75 1.25 -22.48 -13.25
C GLY A 75 0.98 -21.44 -14.32
N ASP A 76 0.09 -21.79 -15.25
CA ASP A 76 -0.35 -20.89 -16.32
C ASP A 76 -0.95 -19.60 -15.73
N LYS A 77 -0.64 -18.46 -16.34
CA LYS A 77 -1.05 -17.13 -15.87
C LYS A 77 -2.57 -17.02 -15.69
N LYS A 78 -3.36 -17.78 -16.46
CA LYS A 78 -4.83 -17.76 -16.41
C LYS A 78 -5.43 -18.74 -15.41
N THR A 79 -4.63 -19.63 -14.82
CA THR A 79 -5.11 -20.65 -13.89
C THR A 79 -4.50 -20.58 -12.51
N ARG A 80 -3.36 -19.89 -12.36
CA ARG A 80 -2.70 -19.71 -11.07
C ARG A 80 -3.55 -18.88 -10.11
N ALA A 81 -3.23 -18.98 -8.82
CA ALA A 81 -3.75 -18.10 -7.79
C ALA A 81 -3.47 -16.63 -8.12
N GLY A 82 -4.50 -15.80 -8.00
CA GLY A 82 -4.46 -14.37 -8.22
C GLY A 82 -3.99 -13.57 -7.01
N ARG A 83 -3.57 -12.33 -7.26
CA ARG A 83 -3.15 -11.33 -6.28
C ARG A 83 -3.80 -10.00 -6.60
N PHE A 84 -4.17 -9.25 -5.58
CA PHE A 84 -4.73 -7.91 -5.71
C PHE A 84 -4.22 -7.04 -4.55
N TYR A 85 -3.89 -5.78 -4.83
CA TYR A 85 -3.47 -4.77 -3.86
C TYR A 85 -4.34 -3.53 -3.99
N ILE A 86 -4.70 -2.97 -2.84
CA ILE A 86 -4.77 -1.52 -2.72
C ILE A 86 -3.47 -1.07 -2.07
N THR A 87 -2.81 -0.08 -2.68
CA THR A 87 -1.60 0.54 -2.16
C THR A 87 -1.81 2.02 -1.99
N VAL A 88 -1.43 2.53 -0.83
CA VAL A 88 -1.38 3.96 -0.54
C VAL A 88 0.08 4.30 -0.31
N ALA A 89 0.70 4.94 -1.30
CA ALA A 89 2.07 5.43 -1.22
C ALA A 89 2.06 6.83 -0.62
N ILE A 90 2.92 7.06 0.37
CA ILE A 90 2.92 8.26 1.20
C ILE A 90 4.35 8.81 1.32
N ASP A 91 4.54 10.07 0.92
CA ASP A 91 5.65 10.91 1.40
C ASP A 91 5.23 11.47 2.76
N VAL A 92 5.96 11.09 3.81
CA VAL A 92 5.60 11.41 5.20
C VAL A 92 6.40 12.60 5.76
N ASP A 93 7.41 13.08 5.04
CA ASP A 93 8.31 14.14 5.49
C ASP A 93 8.43 15.34 4.53
N GLN A 94 7.68 15.31 3.42
CA GLN A 94 7.64 16.33 2.36
C GLN A 94 9.02 16.53 1.72
N ASN A 95 9.78 15.44 1.53
CA ASN A 95 11.12 15.47 1.00
C ASN A 95 11.31 14.49 -0.17
N ASP A 96 11.33 15.03 -1.39
CA ASP A 96 11.57 14.25 -2.60
C ASP A 96 12.90 13.46 -2.64
N GLU A 97 13.86 13.75 -1.75
CA GLU A 97 15.15 13.05 -1.66
C GLU A 97 15.10 11.75 -0.85
N THR A 98 14.08 11.55 -0.03
CA THR A 98 13.84 10.33 0.77
C THR A 98 12.91 9.37 0.03
N GLY A 99 12.64 8.21 0.65
CA GLY A 99 11.83 7.17 0.03
C GLY A 99 12.37 6.63 -1.29
N TYR A 100 11.44 6.18 -2.13
CA TYR A 100 11.69 5.78 -3.52
C TYR A 100 10.87 6.61 -4.49
N SER A 101 11.37 6.78 -5.71
CA SER A 101 10.60 7.43 -6.76
C SER A 101 9.56 6.48 -7.35
N LEU A 102 8.32 6.97 -7.45
CA LEU A 102 7.32 6.38 -8.34
C LEU A 102 7.59 6.86 -9.76
N TYR A 103 7.50 5.94 -10.69
CA TYR A 103 7.48 6.26 -12.11
C TYR A 103 6.17 5.77 -12.72
N GLU A 104 5.81 6.33 -13.88
CA GLU A 104 4.72 5.80 -14.68
C GLU A 104 4.91 4.29 -14.85
N GLY A 105 3.83 3.54 -14.67
CA GLY A 105 3.89 2.10 -14.54
C GLY A 105 4.45 1.63 -13.19
N GLY A 106 4.12 2.28 -12.08
CA GLY A 106 4.37 1.72 -10.76
C GLY A 106 4.30 2.71 -9.59
N THR A 107 3.37 3.66 -9.46
CA THR A 107 1.97 3.72 -9.91
C THR A 107 1.55 5.20 -10.00
N PHE A 108 2.03 5.87 -11.06
CA PHE A 108 1.62 7.13 -11.69
C PHE A 108 1.08 8.28 -10.79
N PRO A 109 1.55 9.54 -10.95
CA PRO A 109 2.55 10.08 -11.88
C PRO A 109 3.99 9.88 -11.41
N ASN A 110 4.95 10.41 -12.17
CA ASN A 110 6.36 10.43 -11.78
C ASN A 110 6.58 11.38 -10.59
N SER A 111 6.92 10.86 -9.43
CA SER A 111 7.17 11.64 -8.21
C SER A 111 8.23 10.99 -7.30
N GLY A 112 8.97 11.83 -6.57
CA GLY A 112 9.95 11.40 -5.57
C GLY A 112 9.31 11.22 -4.19
N GLY A 113 10.14 10.96 -3.17
CA GLY A 113 9.73 11.16 -1.77
C GLY A 113 8.87 10.08 -1.12
N TYR A 114 8.40 9.04 -1.81
CA TYR A 114 7.51 8.06 -1.16
C TYR A 114 8.25 7.17 -0.17
N ASP A 115 8.15 7.51 1.10
CA ASP A 115 8.84 6.85 2.20
C ASP A 115 8.15 5.57 2.66
N MET A 116 6.81 5.57 2.60
CA MET A 116 6.00 4.52 3.17
C MET A 116 4.87 4.11 2.23
N ASN A 117 4.54 2.83 2.29
CA ASN A 117 3.30 2.34 1.71
C ASN A 117 2.47 1.70 2.82
N VAL A 118 1.16 1.83 2.72
CA VAL A 118 0.21 0.98 3.43
C VAL A 118 -0.61 0.21 2.41
N GLU A 119 -0.77 -1.10 2.63
CA GLU A 119 -1.36 -2.01 1.66
C GLU A 119 -2.38 -2.94 2.29
N ILE A 120 -3.42 -3.27 1.54
CA ILE A 120 -4.21 -4.50 1.75
C ILE A 120 -3.98 -5.41 0.55
N GLU A 121 -3.63 -6.66 0.84
CA GLU A 121 -3.47 -7.72 -0.15
C GLU A 121 -4.64 -8.71 -0.07
N TRP A 122 -5.15 -9.10 -1.25
CA TRP A 122 -5.93 -10.32 -1.44
C TRP A 122 -5.11 -11.32 -2.24
N TYR A 123 -5.23 -12.58 -1.88
CA TYR A 123 -4.53 -13.68 -2.54
C TYR A 123 -5.42 -14.92 -2.61
N ASN A 124 -5.44 -15.57 -3.77
CA ASN A 124 -6.08 -16.87 -3.97
C ASN A 124 -7.59 -16.93 -3.65
N GLY A 125 -8.30 -15.82 -3.80
CA GLY A 125 -9.74 -15.69 -3.56
C GLY A 125 -10.11 -15.21 -2.16
N GLU A 126 -9.13 -14.88 -1.31
CA GLU A 126 -9.35 -14.47 0.08
C GLU A 126 -8.55 -13.21 0.42
N PHE A 127 -9.01 -12.48 1.45
CA PHE A 127 -8.20 -11.46 2.10
C PHE A 127 -6.92 -12.11 2.66
N ASN A 128 -5.76 -11.49 2.45
CA ASN A 128 -4.48 -12.02 2.91
C ASN A 128 -3.93 -11.24 4.11
N THR A 129 -3.65 -9.94 3.96
CA THR A 129 -3.06 -9.15 5.03
C THR A 129 -3.22 -7.66 4.79
N GLY A 130 -3.21 -6.88 5.88
CA GLY A 130 -3.11 -5.43 5.88
C GLY A 130 -1.79 -5.02 6.53
N MET A 131 -0.92 -4.32 5.79
CA MET A 131 0.48 -4.11 6.18
C MET A 131 1.00 -2.70 5.90
N TYR A 132 2.07 -2.38 6.61
CA TYR A 132 2.87 -1.16 6.46
C TYR A 132 4.21 -1.53 5.82
N MET A 133 4.80 -0.60 5.11
CA MET A 133 6.10 -0.73 4.45
C MET A 133 6.90 0.54 4.59
N ASN A 134 8.23 0.39 4.62
CA ASN A 134 9.14 1.52 4.62
C ASN A 134 10.22 1.36 3.55
N LYS A 135 10.31 2.33 2.64
CA LYS A 135 11.11 2.27 1.41
C LYS A 135 12.42 3.04 1.59
N CYS A 136 13.23 2.62 2.56
CA CYS A 136 14.40 3.38 3.02
C CYS A 136 15.76 2.66 2.86
N CYS A 137 15.81 1.53 2.16
CA CYS A 137 17.05 0.74 2.05
C CYS A 137 17.54 0.73 0.60
N VAL A 138 18.85 0.85 0.40
CA VAL A 138 19.46 0.76 -0.94
C VAL A 138 20.22 -0.54 -1.19
N ASN A 139 20.30 -1.40 -0.17
CA ASN A 139 20.94 -2.72 -0.23
C ASN A 139 20.45 -3.63 0.92
N GLU A 140 20.86 -4.89 0.87
CA GLU A 140 20.51 -5.93 1.84
C GLU A 140 21.07 -5.66 3.25
N GLU A 141 22.25 -5.06 3.39
CA GLU A 141 22.83 -4.71 4.69
C GLU A 141 21.97 -3.69 5.43
N GLU A 142 21.49 -2.68 4.71
CA GLU A 142 20.56 -1.69 5.25
C GLU A 142 19.20 -2.28 5.59
N LEU A 143 18.69 -3.18 4.75
CA LEU A 143 17.44 -3.89 5.02
C LEU A 143 17.52 -4.68 6.34
N LEU A 144 18.62 -5.42 6.55
CA LEU A 144 18.83 -6.16 7.79
C LEU A 144 18.92 -5.22 9.02
N LYS A 145 19.58 -4.06 8.88
CA LYS A 145 19.59 -3.05 9.94
C LYS A 145 18.19 -2.52 10.21
N ASN A 146 17.36 -2.33 9.18
CA ASN A 146 16.00 -1.84 9.35
C ASN A 146 15.11 -2.86 10.08
N PHE A 147 15.18 -4.15 9.72
CA PHE A 147 14.53 -5.22 10.49
C PHE A 147 14.92 -5.19 11.98
N LYS A 148 16.20 -4.95 12.28
CA LYS A 148 16.68 -4.79 13.65
C LYS A 148 16.13 -3.54 14.33
N SER A 149 16.08 -2.38 13.68
CA SER A 149 15.48 -1.17 14.25
C SER A 149 13.99 -1.34 14.56
N LEU A 150 13.25 -1.93 13.62
CA LEU A 150 11.81 -2.21 13.74
C LEU A 150 11.48 -3.19 14.89
N SER A 151 12.41 -4.06 15.26
CA SER A 151 12.22 -5.11 16.27
C SER A 151 12.98 -4.86 17.58
N GLN A 152 13.44 -3.63 17.83
CA GLN A 152 14.27 -3.29 19.00
C GLN A 152 15.53 -4.18 19.15
N GLY A 153 16.10 -4.58 18.02
CA GLY A 153 17.29 -5.45 17.91
C GLY A 153 16.99 -6.95 17.97
N GLN A 154 15.73 -7.36 18.16
CA GLN A 154 15.33 -8.74 18.40
C GLN A 154 15.10 -9.58 17.14
N TYR A 155 15.10 -8.97 15.94
CA TYR A 155 14.88 -9.69 14.68
C TYR A 155 15.82 -10.90 14.54
N GLU A 156 15.29 -12.06 14.19
CA GLU A 156 16.07 -13.27 13.92
C GLU A 156 15.67 -13.80 12.55
N GLU A 157 16.65 -14.12 11.71
CA GLU A 157 16.38 -14.66 10.38
C GLU A 157 15.57 -15.95 10.47
N GLY A 158 14.48 -16.04 9.71
CA GLY A 158 13.55 -17.17 9.76
C GLY A 158 12.52 -17.11 10.89
N ASN A 159 12.47 -16.01 11.65
CA ASN A 159 11.43 -15.74 12.63
C ASN A 159 10.77 -14.39 12.29
N ASP A 160 9.48 -14.45 11.97
CA ASP A 160 8.74 -13.28 11.53
C ASP A 160 8.21 -12.44 12.72
N GLY A 161 8.35 -12.94 13.96
CA GLY A 161 7.87 -12.29 15.18
C GLY A 161 6.72 -13.05 15.85
N PRO A 162 5.90 -12.38 16.69
CA PRO A 162 5.87 -10.94 16.91
C PRO A 162 7.08 -10.41 17.71
N TYR A 163 7.46 -9.17 17.43
CA TYR A 163 8.52 -8.44 18.12
C TYR A 163 7.97 -7.17 18.76
N PRO A 164 8.49 -6.71 19.91
CA PRO A 164 8.21 -5.35 20.37
C PRO A 164 8.52 -4.33 19.27
N ALA A 165 7.55 -3.47 18.96
CA ALA A 165 7.73 -2.50 17.89
C ALA A 165 8.79 -1.46 18.28
N GLY A 166 9.73 -1.23 17.36
CA GLY A 166 10.79 -0.24 17.49
C GLY A 166 10.47 1.02 16.69
N TYR A 167 11.43 1.43 15.89
CA TYR A 167 11.37 2.62 15.04
C TYR A 167 11.87 2.27 13.66
N HIS A 168 11.62 3.14 12.69
CA HIS A 168 12.35 3.11 11.42
C HIS A 168 12.93 4.48 11.09
N THR A 169 13.63 4.55 9.97
CA THR A 169 14.26 5.78 9.49
C THR A 169 13.66 6.19 8.17
N ILE A 170 13.43 7.49 8.04
CA ILE A 170 13.08 8.14 6.78
C ILE A 170 14.39 8.56 6.11
N LYS A 171 14.69 7.89 5.00
CA LYS A 171 15.88 8.12 4.17
C LYS A 171 15.64 7.53 2.79
N LYS A 172 16.50 7.91 1.85
CA LYS A 172 16.50 7.35 0.50
C LYS A 172 16.54 5.81 0.50
N GLY A 173 15.70 5.21 -0.33
CA GLY A 173 15.68 3.79 -0.64
C GLY A 173 15.58 3.52 -2.14
N VAL A 174 15.44 2.23 -2.46
CA VAL A 174 15.10 1.74 -3.80
C VAL A 174 14.00 0.70 -3.69
N TYR A 175 13.37 0.39 -4.83
CA TYR A 175 12.22 -0.51 -4.87
C TYR A 175 12.48 -1.89 -4.26
N ASP A 176 13.67 -2.48 -4.42
CA ASP A 176 13.91 -3.90 -4.08
C ASP A 176 14.21 -4.18 -2.60
N TYR A 177 14.51 -3.16 -1.79
CA TYR A 177 14.94 -3.35 -0.41
C TYR A 177 14.02 -2.58 0.56
N TYR A 178 13.02 -3.27 1.10
CA TYR A 178 12.10 -2.73 2.09
C TYR A 178 11.57 -3.84 3.01
N PRO A 179 11.43 -3.57 4.32
CA PRO A 179 10.62 -4.41 5.18
C PRO A 179 9.13 -4.10 5.00
N GLN A 180 8.30 -5.10 5.27
CA GLN A 180 6.85 -4.94 5.41
C GLN A 180 6.40 -5.62 6.71
N TRP A 181 5.45 -5.02 7.43
CA TRP A 181 5.02 -5.50 8.73
C TRP A 181 3.53 -5.29 8.98
N VAL A 182 2.99 -6.14 9.83
CA VAL A 182 1.67 -5.98 10.46
C VAL A 182 1.89 -5.49 11.88
N TYR A 183 1.22 -4.42 12.27
CA TYR A 183 1.24 -3.89 13.64
C TYR A 183 0.06 -4.42 14.45
N HIS A 184 0.29 -4.75 15.72
CA HIS A 184 -0.68 -5.36 16.63
C HIS A 184 -1.10 -4.40 17.75
N GLU A 185 -2.31 -4.58 18.28
CA GLU A 185 -2.85 -3.74 19.37
C GLU A 185 -2.01 -3.79 20.66
N ASP A 186 -1.24 -4.86 20.86
CA ASP A 186 -0.39 -5.04 22.04
C ASP A 186 0.99 -4.35 21.93
N GLY A 187 1.20 -3.57 20.87
CA GLY A 187 2.43 -2.82 20.62
C GLY A 187 3.56 -3.66 20.02
N THR A 188 3.24 -4.84 19.48
CA THR A 188 4.17 -5.67 18.73
C THR A 188 3.97 -5.54 17.22
N LEU A 189 4.93 -6.03 16.44
CA LEU A 189 4.81 -6.18 15.00
C LEU A 189 5.26 -7.57 14.54
N THR A 190 4.71 -8.01 13.41
CA THR A 190 5.12 -9.23 12.70
C THR A 190 5.53 -8.86 11.29
N PHE A 191 6.71 -9.29 10.88
CA PHE A 191 7.15 -9.13 9.49
C PHE A 191 6.33 -10.06 8.60
N VAL A 192 5.95 -9.59 7.43
CA VAL A 192 5.23 -10.39 6.44
C VAL A 192 5.93 -10.28 5.10
N VAL A 193 5.51 -11.08 4.13
CA VAL A 193 5.84 -10.89 2.72
C VAL A 193 4.58 -11.11 1.89
N ASP A 194 4.62 -10.68 0.65
CA ASP A 194 3.55 -10.92 -0.31
C ASP A 194 3.13 -12.41 -0.32
N ARG A 195 1.82 -12.67 -0.35
CA ARG A 195 1.18 -14.01 -0.29
C ARG A 195 1.29 -14.73 1.05
N GLY A 196 1.87 -14.10 2.06
CA GLY A 196 1.76 -14.56 3.45
C GLY A 196 3.08 -14.53 4.22
N PRO A 197 3.02 -14.86 5.53
CA PRO A 197 1.87 -15.43 6.25
C PRO A 197 0.65 -14.51 6.36
N ILE A 198 -0.56 -15.08 6.46
CA ILE A 198 -1.79 -14.34 6.79
C ILE A 198 -1.67 -13.89 8.25
N VAL A 199 -1.51 -12.59 8.46
CA VAL A 199 -1.40 -11.98 9.78
C VAL A 199 -2.34 -10.78 9.80
N HIS A 200 -3.24 -10.74 10.76
CA HIS A 200 -4.18 -9.63 10.91
C HIS A 200 -3.65 -8.66 11.96
N GLY A 201 -3.83 -7.37 11.71
CA GLY A 201 -3.40 -6.31 12.62
C GLY A 201 -4.38 -5.15 12.64
N VAL A 202 -3.88 -3.99 13.02
CA VAL A 202 -4.70 -2.79 13.28
C VAL A 202 -5.20 -2.12 11.99
N LEU A 203 -4.52 -2.34 10.86
CA LEU A 203 -4.93 -1.88 9.54
C LEU A 203 -6.04 -2.81 9.02
N THR A 204 -7.17 -2.22 8.66
CA THR A 204 -8.37 -2.96 8.24
C THR A 204 -9.01 -2.29 7.03
N GLY A 205 -9.78 -3.05 6.24
CA GLY A 205 -10.61 -2.49 5.18
C GLY A 205 -11.93 -3.22 5.03
N GLU A 206 -12.91 -2.53 4.47
CA GLU A 206 -14.27 -3.03 4.23
C GLU A 206 -14.68 -2.72 2.78
N LEU A 207 -15.33 -3.68 2.14
CA LEU A 207 -15.84 -3.56 0.77
C LEU A 207 -17.33 -3.23 0.79
N SER A 208 -17.81 -2.55 -0.26
CA SER A 208 -19.25 -2.46 -0.54
C SER A 208 -19.83 -3.83 -0.85
N GLU A 209 -21.16 -3.97 -0.73
CA GLU A 209 -21.87 -5.22 -1.03
C GLU A 209 -21.63 -5.71 -2.47
N ASP A 210 -21.44 -4.77 -3.41
CA ASP A 210 -21.13 -5.05 -4.82
C ASP A 210 -19.62 -5.08 -5.13
N GLY A 211 -18.75 -4.83 -4.14
CA GLY A 211 -17.30 -4.89 -4.24
C GLY A 211 -16.64 -3.76 -5.04
N HIS A 212 -17.39 -2.73 -5.46
CA HIS A 212 -16.87 -1.63 -6.27
C HIS A 212 -16.27 -0.48 -5.45
N GLU A 213 -16.55 -0.42 -4.15
CA GLU A 213 -16.01 0.58 -3.22
C GLU A 213 -15.27 -0.12 -2.09
N LEU A 214 -14.18 0.50 -1.64
CA LEU A 214 -13.42 0.08 -0.47
C LEU A 214 -13.15 1.27 0.43
N GLU A 215 -13.29 1.06 1.74
CA GLU A 215 -12.77 1.96 2.77
C GLU A 215 -11.71 1.24 3.61
N MET A 216 -10.65 1.95 3.93
CA MET A 216 -9.49 1.46 4.67
C MET A 216 -9.25 2.35 5.87
N LYS A 217 -8.99 1.75 7.04
CA LYS A 217 -8.54 2.43 8.25
C LYS A 217 -7.08 2.11 8.44
N VAL A 218 -6.28 3.16 8.56
CA VAL A 218 -4.84 3.10 8.72
C VAL A 218 -4.47 3.80 10.03
N PRO A 219 -4.39 3.05 11.14
CA PRO A 219 -4.00 3.62 12.43
C PRO A 219 -2.58 4.20 12.41
N TYR A 220 -2.42 5.42 12.93
CA TYR A 220 -1.13 6.13 12.98
C TYR A 220 -0.04 5.34 13.70
N ILE A 221 -0.42 4.54 14.70
CA ILE A 221 0.51 3.68 15.45
C ILE A 221 1.30 2.72 14.55
N GLY A 222 0.74 2.29 13.43
CA GLY A 222 1.42 1.38 12.51
C GLY A 222 2.52 2.04 11.67
N PHE A 223 2.49 3.37 11.54
CA PHE A 223 3.59 4.16 10.96
C PHE A 223 4.80 4.24 11.88
N LEU A 224 4.65 3.84 13.16
CA LEU A 224 5.70 3.86 14.16
C LEU A 224 6.23 5.28 14.42
N LYS A 225 7.39 5.30 15.08
CA LYS A 225 8.18 6.50 15.35
C LYS A 225 9.42 6.48 14.49
N ASP A 226 10.01 7.66 14.31
CA ASP A 226 11.32 7.80 13.71
C ASP A 226 12.45 7.44 14.71
N GLN A 227 13.70 7.52 14.24
CA GLN A 227 14.89 7.26 15.07
C GLN A 227 15.09 8.24 16.23
N HIS A 228 14.36 9.35 16.27
CA HIS A 228 14.40 10.36 17.33
C HIS A 228 13.27 10.15 18.36
N GLY A 229 12.33 9.25 18.06
CA GLY A 229 11.19 8.92 18.91
C GLY A 229 9.95 9.76 18.65
N ASP A 230 9.96 10.57 17.58
CA ASP A 230 8.84 11.39 17.14
C ASP A 230 7.88 10.53 16.32
N ALA A 231 6.58 10.78 16.45
CA ALA A 231 5.58 10.06 15.66
C ALA A 231 5.69 10.47 14.19
N ILE A 232 5.63 9.48 13.30
CA ILE A 232 5.66 9.72 11.85
C ILE A 232 4.29 10.20 11.38
N ALA A 233 3.22 9.58 11.88
CA ALA A 233 1.85 10.03 11.68
C ALA A 233 1.27 10.53 13.00
N GLU A 234 0.86 11.80 13.02
CA GLU A 234 0.11 12.44 14.10
C GLU A 234 -0.53 13.74 13.58
N PRO A 235 -1.56 14.28 14.25
CA PRO A 235 -2.11 15.58 13.88
C PRO A 235 -1.04 16.69 13.77
N GLY A 236 -1.13 17.50 12.72
CA GLY A 236 -0.19 18.55 12.34
C GLY A 236 0.91 18.11 11.37
N LYS A 237 1.01 16.81 11.03
CA LYS A 237 1.89 16.33 9.96
C LYS A 237 1.25 16.57 8.60
N VAL A 238 2.08 16.64 7.55
CA VAL A 238 1.65 16.89 6.17
C VAL A 238 2.16 15.76 5.30
N PHE A 239 1.27 15.12 4.55
CA PHE A 239 1.56 13.97 3.70
C PHE A 239 1.26 14.28 2.23
N ASP A 240 2.04 13.69 1.31
CA ASP A 240 1.62 13.53 -0.09
C ASP A 240 1.15 12.10 -0.29
N ILE A 241 -0.08 11.93 -0.76
CA ILE A 241 -0.78 10.63 -0.76
C ILE A 241 -1.16 10.24 -2.17
N CYS A 242 -0.66 9.10 -2.65
CA CYS A 242 -1.10 8.47 -3.89
C CYS A 242 -1.80 7.14 -3.58
N VAL A 243 -2.94 6.90 -4.21
CA VAL A 243 -3.71 5.65 -4.08
C VAL A 243 -3.57 4.88 -5.39
N SER A 244 -3.37 3.56 -5.30
CA SER A 244 -3.38 2.70 -6.49
C SER A 244 -4.05 1.37 -6.22
N LEU A 245 -4.61 0.80 -7.29
CA LEU A 245 -5.06 -0.59 -7.32
C LEU A 245 -4.15 -1.38 -8.26
N GLN A 246 -3.78 -2.59 -7.87
CA GLN A 246 -2.94 -3.46 -8.69
C GLN A 246 -3.43 -4.90 -8.63
N ALA A 247 -3.39 -5.61 -9.74
CA ALA A 247 -3.85 -6.99 -9.80
C ALA A 247 -3.03 -7.82 -10.79
N SER A 248 -2.88 -9.10 -10.47
CA SER A 248 -2.33 -10.05 -11.43
C SER A 248 -3.29 -10.34 -12.57
N GLY A 249 -2.74 -10.78 -13.70
CA GLY A 249 -3.50 -10.91 -14.93
C GLY A 249 -4.39 -12.14 -15.07
N GLU A 250 -4.61 -12.94 -14.03
CA GLU A 250 -5.37 -14.20 -14.14
C GLU A 250 -6.86 -13.99 -14.45
N LEU A 251 -7.38 -12.80 -14.15
CA LEU A 251 -8.71 -12.33 -14.53
C LEU A 251 -8.67 -11.28 -15.66
N ALA A 252 -7.48 -10.80 -16.05
CA ALA A 252 -7.29 -9.88 -17.15
C ALA A 252 -7.54 -10.54 -18.52
N GLY A 253 -8.01 -9.75 -19.49
CA GLY A 253 -8.27 -10.24 -20.84
C GLY A 253 -7.00 -10.71 -21.58
N ASP A 254 -5.85 -10.12 -21.26
CA ASP A 254 -4.55 -10.38 -21.87
C ASP A 254 -3.64 -11.29 -21.01
N GLY A 255 -4.01 -11.57 -19.75
CA GLY A 255 -3.20 -12.39 -18.87
C GLY A 255 -2.09 -11.62 -18.14
N GLU A 256 -2.01 -10.30 -18.30
CA GLU A 256 -0.89 -9.49 -17.78
C GLU A 256 -1.27 -8.72 -16.51
N TRP A 257 -0.25 -8.43 -15.69
CA TRP A 257 -0.41 -7.60 -14.51
C TRP A 257 -0.80 -6.18 -14.92
N ALA A 258 -1.67 -5.57 -14.13
CA ALA A 258 -2.12 -4.21 -14.34
C ALA A 258 -2.16 -3.45 -13.01
N GLY A 259 -1.91 -2.16 -13.10
CA GLY A 259 -2.12 -1.21 -12.02
C GLY A 259 -2.72 0.08 -12.54
N ASP A 260 -3.35 0.79 -11.64
CA ASP A 260 -3.89 2.11 -11.87
C ASP A 260 -3.61 2.99 -10.66
N GLY A 261 -2.91 4.09 -10.88
CA GLY A 261 -2.38 4.96 -9.84
C GLY A 261 -2.90 6.37 -10.02
N THR A 262 -3.41 6.94 -8.94
CA THR A 262 -4.12 8.21 -8.99
C THR A 262 -3.17 9.41 -8.94
N ILE A 263 -3.66 10.57 -9.37
CA ILE A 263 -2.93 11.83 -9.14
C ILE A 263 -2.75 12.03 -7.62
N PRO A 264 -1.54 12.36 -7.11
CA PRO A 264 -1.31 12.46 -5.68
C PRO A 264 -2.07 13.64 -5.09
N ILE A 265 -2.53 13.47 -3.85
CA ILE A 265 -3.01 14.55 -3.02
C ILE A 265 -1.79 15.13 -2.32
N GLU A 266 -1.25 16.20 -2.87
CA GLU A 266 -0.10 16.91 -2.30
C GLU A 266 -0.52 17.82 -1.15
N GLY A 267 0.28 17.88 -0.09
CA GLY A 267 0.11 18.77 1.05
C GLY A 267 -1.09 18.46 1.93
N TYR A 268 -1.43 17.17 2.10
CA TYR A 268 -2.53 16.75 2.97
C TYR A 268 -2.15 16.89 4.45
N GLU A 269 -2.69 17.92 5.11
CA GLU A 269 -2.49 18.13 6.54
C GLU A 269 -3.38 17.17 7.36
N LEU A 270 -2.79 16.44 8.30
CA LEU A 270 -3.52 15.64 9.28
C LEU A 270 -4.09 16.58 10.35
N GLU A 271 -5.36 16.98 10.26
CA GLU A 271 -6.00 17.93 11.20
C GLU A 271 -6.29 17.32 12.59
#